data_AF-A0A4C1YXD5-F1
#
_entry.id   AF-A0A4C1YXD5-F1
#
_cell.length_a   1.000
_cell.length_b   1.000
_cell.length_c   1.000
_cell.angle_alpha   90.00
_cell.angle_beta   90.00
_cell.angle_gamma   90.00
#
_symmetry.space_group_name_H-M   'P 1'
#
loop_
_entity.id
_entity.type
_entity.pdbx_description
1 polymer ?
#
loop_
_entity_poly.entity_id
_entity_poly.type
_entity_poly.pdbx_seq_one_letter_code
_entity_poly.pdbx_strand_id
1 'polypeptide(L)'
;MVIEQSMMKAMKTDGGITRGRSTKESVISKWVYSMHAMNTVCDKLEDIANVRMDTTEQHVDASDSRVKKDARDIRRLLEWFSTHDPFPEVNKIVSIASGVVGDDKINCYKAREVGLASIAKMTGLTFNNIKLKRADKVVPLLAMTSSIKVHEEKVPIDPVLLF
;
A
#
# COMPACT_ATOMS: atom_id res chain seq x y z
N MET A 1 24.97 4.86 8.05
CA MET A 1 26.02 4.68 9.07
C MET A 1 27.30 5.35 8.59
N VAL A 2 28.05 5.98 9.49
CA VAL A 2 29.44 6.36 9.22
C VAL A 2 30.34 5.13 9.36
N ILE A 3 31.52 5.14 8.72
CA ILE A 3 32.44 4.00 8.67
C ILE A 3 32.74 3.46 10.09
N GLU A 4 32.95 4.34 11.05
CA GLU A 4 33.19 3.97 12.45
C GLU A 4 31.99 3.31 13.12
N GLN A 5 30.76 3.72 12.81
CA GLN A 5 29.55 3.12 13.37
C GLN A 5 29.22 1.77 12.74
N SER A 6 29.41 1.62 11.42
CA SER A 6 29.32 0.33 10.75
C SER A 6 30.33 -0.65 11.34
N MET A 7 31.55 -0.17 11.58
CA MET A 7 32.60 -0.94 12.21
C MET A 7 32.26 -1.26 13.67
N MET A 8 31.75 -0.31 14.45
CA MET A 8 31.39 -0.53 15.86
C MET A 8 30.14 -1.41 16.04
N LYS A 9 29.16 -1.33 15.13
CA LYS A 9 28.03 -2.25 15.02
C LYS A 9 28.55 -3.66 14.74
N ALA A 10 29.39 -3.84 13.72
CA ALA A 10 30.07 -5.10 13.41
C ALA A 10 30.95 -5.63 14.56
N MET A 11 31.63 -4.75 15.29
CA MET A 11 32.51 -5.13 16.40
C MET A 11 31.75 -5.59 17.64
N LYS A 12 30.51 -5.12 17.81
CA LYS A 12 29.62 -5.44 18.93
C LYS A 12 28.55 -6.48 18.56
N THR A 13 28.43 -6.85 17.28
CA THR A 13 27.62 -7.98 16.85
C THR A 13 28.26 -9.27 17.36
N ASP A 14 27.48 -10.32 17.39
CA ASP A 14 27.99 -11.60 17.81
C ASP A 14 29.08 -12.10 16.85
N GLY A 15 30.22 -12.55 17.37
CA GLY A 15 31.45 -12.82 16.58
C GLY A 15 32.33 -11.60 16.31
N GLY A 16 31.98 -10.43 16.84
CA GLY A 16 32.80 -9.22 16.80
C GLY A 16 33.92 -9.19 17.84
N ILE A 17 34.89 -8.29 17.64
CA ILE A 17 36.12 -8.23 18.47
C ILE A 17 35.81 -7.83 19.93
N THR A 18 34.72 -7.13 20.20
CA THR A 18 34.41 -6.60 21.55
C THR A 18 33.81 -7.63 22.50
N ARG A 19 33.45 -8.83 22.01
CA ARG A 19 32.82 -9.89 22.82
C ARG A 19 33.68 -11.18 22.97
N GLY A 20 34.90 -11.26 22.40
CA GLY A 20 35.77 -12.46 22.39
C GLY A 20 37.19 -12.28 22.99
N ARG A 21 37.93 -13.40 23.22
CA ARG A 21 39.20 -13.43 24.01
C ARG A 21 40.53 -13.43 23.22
N SER A 22 40.55 -13.53 21.88
CA SER A 22 41.82 -13.62 21.16
C SER A 22 42.36 -12.24 20.79
N THR A 23 43.48 -11.85 21.40
CA THR A 23 44.19 -10.58 21.16
C THR A 23 45.30 -10.69 20.12
N LYS A 24 45.51 -11.88 19.52
CA LYS A 24 46.56 -12.07 18.51
C LYS A 24 46.26 -11.23 17.28
N GLU A 25 47.24 -10.42 16.90
CA GLU A 25 47.12 -9.44 15.83
C GLU A 25 46.73 -10.05 14.50
N SER A 26 47.32 -11.20 14.14
CA SER A 26 46.99 -11.94 12.91
C SER A 26 45.51 -12.35 12.81
N VAL A 27 44.80 -12.46 13.93
CA VAL A 27 43.37 -12.80 13.99
C VAL A 27 42.51 -11.53 13.89
N ILE A 28 42.89 -10.45 14.58
CA ILE A 28 42.21 -9.15 14.51
C ILE A 28 42.30 -8.59 13.08
N SER A 29 43.47 -8.67 12.45
CA SER A 29 43.65 -8.21 11.07
C SER A 29 42.74 -8.99 10.12
N LYS A 30 42.71 -10.33 10.20
CA LYS A 30 41.81 -11.14 9.38
C LYS A 30 40.35 -10.73 9.57
N TRP A 31 39.90 -10.48 10.80
CA TRP A 31 38.52 -10.05 11.09
C TRP A 31 38.19 -8.68 10.48
N VAL A 32 39.08 -7.70 10.61
CA VAL A 32 38.88 -6.35 10.05
C VAL A 32 38.75 -6.39 8.53
N TYR A 33 39.59 -7.17 7.85
CA TYR A 33 39.51 -7.35 6.40
C TYR A 33 38.21 -8.06 5.98
N SER A 34 37.81 -9.09 6.72
CA SER A 34 36.58 -9.82 6.43
C SER A 34 35.31 -8.97 6.67
N MET A 35 35.23 -8.20 7.76
CA MET A 35 34.04 -7.36 8.04
C MET A 35 33.85 -6.22 7.07
N HIS A 36 34.95 -5.65 6.56
CA HIS A 36 34.88 -4.64 5.51
C HIS A 36 34.20 -5.19 4.25
N ALA A 37 34.57 -6.39 3.82
CA ALA A 37 33.95 -7.05 2.67
C ALA A 37 32.47 -7.41 2.94
N MET A 38 32.13 -7.76 4.18
CA MET A 38 30.78 -8.22 4.55
C MET A 38 29.78 -7.08 4.84
N ASN A 39 30.25 -5.87 5.14
CA ASN A 39 29.36 -4.75 5.46
C ASN A 39 28.42 -4.39 4.30
N THR A 40 28.91 -4.45 3.07
CA THR A 40 28.09 -4.21 1.86
C THR A 40 26.95 -5.22 1.72
N VAL A 41 27.19 -6.47 2.11
CA VAL A 41 26.17 -7.51 2.08
C VAL A 41 25.10 -7.25 3.13
N CYS A 42 25.48 -6.92 4.38
CA CYS A 42 24.53 -6.55 5.43
C CYS A 42 23.70 -5.33 5.05
N ASP A 43 24.32 -4.32 4.47
CA ASP A 43 23.64 -3.12 4.00
C ASP A 43 22.60 -3.45 2.91
N LYS A 44 22.90 -4.38 1.99
CA LYS A 44 21.94 -4.82 0.95
C LYS A 44 20.84 -5.73 1.47
N LEU A 45 21.13 -6.52 2.49
CA LEU A 45 20.12 -7.35 3.13
C LEU A 45 19.11 -6.51 3.91
N GLU A 46 19.58 -5.47 4.60
CA GLU A 46 18.73 -4.46 5.23
C GLU A 46 17.88 -3.71 4.19
N ASP A 47 18.46 -3.39 3.02
CA ASP A 47 17.73 -2.81 1.89
C ASP A 47 16.61 -3.74 1.36
N ILE A 48 16.85 -5.05 1.23
CA ILE A 48 15.89 -6.00 0.67
C ILE A 48 14.76 -6.33 1.64
N ALA A 49 15.12 -6.59 2.90
CA ALA A 49 14.13 -6.92 3.92
C ALA A 49 13.36 -5.68 4.41
N ASN A 50 13.72 -4.48 3.92
CA ASN A 50 13.22 -3.19 4.35
C ASN A 50 13.29 -3.02 5.89
N VAL A 51 14.36 -3.54 6.48
CA VAL A 51 14.63 -3.44 7.92
C VAL A 51 16.04 -2.90 8.08
N ARG A 52 16.25 -1.99 9.03
CA ARG A 52 17.56 -1.38 9.25
C ARG A 52 17.93 -1.49 10.71
N MET A 53 19.13 -1.99 10.97
CA MET A 53 19.58 -2.23 12.33
C MET A 53 20.70 -1.23 12.62
N ASP A 54 20.61 -0.42 13.67
CA ASP A 54 21.65 0.59 13.97
C ASP A 54 22.60 0.16 15.09
N THR A 55 22.12 -0.73 15.97
CA THR A 55 22.84 -1.18 17.17
C THR A 55 22.74 -2.69 17.38
N THR A 56 23.64 -3.23 18.19
CA THR A 56 23.66 -4.65 18.58
C THR A 56 22.69 -4.98 19.70
N GLU A 57 22.08 -3.95 20.30
CA GLU A 57 20.79 -4.05 20.98
C GLU A 57 19.71 -3.69 19.97
N GLN A 58 18.83 -4.65 19.68
CA GLN A 58 17.73 -4.50 18.75
C GLN A 58 16.74 -3.44 19.28
N HIS A 59 16.18 -2.63 18.37
CA HIS A 59 15.17 -1.62 18.71
C HIS A 59 13.94 -2.27 19.33
N VAL A 60 13.34 -1.64 20.35
CA VAL A 60 12.18 -2.20 21.08
C VAL A 60 10.94 -2.40 20.20
N ASP A 61 10.84 -1.72 19.06
CA ASP A 61 9.73 -1.91 18.09
C ASP A 61 10.08 -2.87 16.96
N ALA A 62 11.37 -3.08 16.70
CA ALA A 62 11.85 -4.28 16.02
C ALA A 62 11.93 -5.47 17.01
N SER A 63 11.57 -5.24 18.28
CA SER A 63 11.54 -6.30 19.26
C SER A 63 10.39 -7.22 18.96
N ASP A 64 10.64 -8.48 19.24
CA ASP A 64 9.69 -9.56 19.06
C ASP A 64 8.34 -9.28 19.71
N SER A 65 8.31 -8.58 20.83
CA SER A 65 7.05 -8.30 21.51
C SER A 65 6.11 -7.47 20.64
N ARG A 66 6.65 -6.43 19.99
CA ARG A 66 5.92 -5.51 19.12
C ARG A 66 5.61 -6.16 17.79
N VAL A 67 6.59 -6.82 17.17
CA VAL A 67 6.40 -7.57 15.92
C VAL A 67 5.32 -8.65 16.08
N LYS A 68 5.30 -9.37 17.22
CA LYS A 68 4.26 -10.38 17.51
C LYS A 68 2.91 -9.78 17.80
N LYS A 69 2.86 -8.58 18.39
CA LYS A 69 1.60 -7.90 18.62
C LYS A 69 0.98 -7.49 17.29
N ASP A 70 1.76 -6.83 16.45
CA ASP A 70 1.30 -6.37 15.13
C ASP A 70 0.85 -7.56 14.27
N ALA A 71 1.59 -8.67 14.30
CA ALA A 71 1.18 -9.89 13.60
C ALA A 71 -0.14 -10.48 14.12
N ARG A 72 -0.42 -10.39 15.42
CA ARG A 72 -1.71 -10.83 15.98
C ARG A 72 -2.84 -9.90 15.58
N ASP A 73 -2.60 -8.59 15.61
CA ASP A 73 -3.60 -7.59 15.26
C ASP A 73 -3.94 -7.66 13.77
N ILE A 74 -2.94 -7.87 12.90
CA ILE A 74 -3.14 -8.14 11.47
C ILE A 74 -3.98 -9.40 11.26
N ARG A 75 -3.70 -10.50 11.96
CA ARG A 75 -4.51 -11.73 11.83
C ARG A 75 -5.94 -11.52 12.24
N ARG A 76 -6.16 -10.80 13.35
CA ARG A 76 -7.51 -10.48 13.80
C ARG A 76 -8.27 -9.66 12.78
N LEU A 77 -7.60 -8.70 12.13
CA LEU A 77 -8.18 -7.92 11.06
C LEU A 77 -8.51 -8.78 9.83
N LEU A 78 -7.62 -9.71 9.46
CA LEU A 78 -7.85 -10.64 8.35
C LEU A 78 -9.01 -11.61 8.64
N GLU A 79 -9.14 -12.12 9.86
CA GLU A 79 -10.28 -12.93 10.31
C GLU A 79 -11.58 -12.12 10.29
N TRP A 80 -11.51 -10.83 10.63
CA TRP A 80 -12.66 -9.95 10.52
C TRP A 80 -13.08 -9.78 9.06
N PHE A 81 -12.13 -9.51 8.15
CA PHE A 81 -12.41 -9.37 6.73
C PHE A 81 -12.83 -10.68 6.04
N SER A 82 -12.41 -11.84 6.53
CA SER A 82 -12.86 -13.11 5.95
C SER A 82 -14.34 -13.38 6.19
N THR A 83 -14.88 -12.84 7.29
CA THR A 83 -16.30 -12.93 7.64
C THR A 83 -17.09 -11.71 7.15
N HIS A 84 -16.43 -10.56 7.03
CA HIS A 84 -16.99 -9.29 6.57
C HIS A 84 -16.20 -8.81 5.36
N ASP A 85 -16.41 -9.47 4.22
CA ASP A 85 -15.77 -9.08 2.98
C ASP A 85 -16.07 -7.60 2.70
N PRO A 86 -15.06 -6.71 2.71
CA PRO A 86 -15.29 -5.30 2.45
C PRO A 86 -15.64 -5.02 0.98
N PHE A 87 -15.37 -5.98 0.09
CA PHE A 87 -15.63 -5.88 -1.35
C PHE A 87 -16.34 -7.13 -1.86
N PRO A 88 -17.56 -7.43 -1.36
CA PRO A 88 -18.28 -8.61 -1.79
C PRO A 88 -18.49 -8.55 -3.30
N GLU A 89 -18.34 -9.69 -3.98
CA GLU A 89 -18.66 -9.77 -5.40
C GLU A 89 -20.16 -9.52 -5.61
N VAL A 90 -20.48 -8.31 -6.06
CA VAL A 90 -21.83 -7.88 -6.35
C VAL A 90 -21.95 -7.52 -7.82
N ASN A 91 -23.05 -7.93 -8.45
CA ASN A 91 -23.37 -7.59 -9.84
C ASN A 91 -23.83 -6.13 -10.02
N LYS A 92 -23.54 -5.25 -9.04
CA LYS A 92 -23.96 -3.85 -9.01
C LYS A 92 -22.78 -2.97 -8.65
N ILE A 93 -22.73 -1.78 -9.24
CA ILE A 93 -21.74 -0.78 -8.86
C ILE A 93 -22.22 -0.08 -7.59
N VAL A 94 -21.39 -0.09 -6.54
CA VAL A 94 -21.71 0.52 -5.24
C VAL A 94 -20.64 1.54 -4.87
N SER A 95 -21.06 2.70 -4.38
CA SER A 95 -20.18 3.69 -3.79
C SER A 95 -19.75 3.23 -2.40
N ILE A 96 -18.45 3.04 -2.17
CA ILE A 96 -17.94 2.69 -0.82
C ILE A 96 -18.13 3.86 0.14
N ALA A 97 -18.02 5.10 -0.34
CA ALA A 97 -18.10 6.29 0.50
C ALA A 97 -19.55 6.65 0.91
N SER A 98 -20.53 6.33 0.08
CA SER A 98 -21.93 6.76 0.30
C SER A 98 -22.95 5.62 0.29
N GLY A 99 -22.53 4.37 0.04
CA GLY A 99 -23.42 3.22 -0.11
C GLY A 99 -24.38 3.29 -1.32
N VAL A 100 -24.30 4.33 -2.15
CA VAL A 100 -25.20 4.51 -3.31
C VAL A 100 -24.96 3.40 -4.33
N VAL A 101 -26.04 2.73 -4.72
CA VAL A 101 -26.03 1.65 -5.72
C VAL A 101 -26.45 2.19 -7.08
N GLY A 102 -25.67 1.89 -8.12
CA GLY A 102 -25.95 2.30 -9.49
C GLY A 102 -27.08 1.49 -10.13
N ASP A 103 -27.88 2.16 -10.95
CA ASP A 103 -28.85 1.52 -11.85
C ASP A 103 -28.24 1.28 -13.25
N ASP A 104 -29.03 0.71 -14.16
CA ASP A 104 -28.60 0.38 -15.53
C ASP A 104 -28.21 1.61 -16.38
N LYS A 105 -28.48 2.84 -15.90
CA LYS A 105 -28.09 4.08 -16.59
C LYS A 105 -26.63 4.42 -16.33
N ILE A 106 -26.03 3.86 -15.29
CA ILE A 106 -24.62 4.08 -14.96
C ILE A 106 -23.74 3.21 -15.85
N ASN A 107 -22.70 3.80 -16.43
CA ASN A 107 -21.70 3.10 -17.25
C ASN A 107 -20.26 3.49 -16.88
N CYS A 108 -20.03 4.04 -15.68
CA CYS A 108 -18.71 4.47 -15.24
C CYS A 108 -17.65 3.36 -15.24
N TYR A 109 -18.05 2.11 -15.00
CA TYR A 109 -17.17 0.94 -15.07
C TYR A 109 -16.62 0.66 -16.49
N LYS A 110 -17.25 1.21 -17.53
CA LYS A 110 -16.79 1.14 -18.93
C LYS A 110 -15.98 2.37 -19.35
N ALA A 111 -15.50 3.19 -18.40
CA ALA A 111 -14.79 4.44 -18.71
C ALA A 111 -13.64 4.27 -19.69
N ARG A 112 -12.88 3.17 -19.60
CA ARG A 112 -11.79 2.88 -20.52
C ARG A 112 -12.29 2.65 -21.95
N GLU A 113 -13.30 1.81 -22.14
CA GLU A 113 -13.85 1.49 -23.46
C GLU A 113 -14.47 2.73 -24.13
N VAL A 114 -15.27 3.48 -23.37
CA VAL A 114 -15.88 4.74 -23.84
C VAL A 114 -14.82 5.78 -24.18
N GLY A 115 -13.76 5.86 -23.36
CA GLY A 115 -12.62 6.74 -23.59
C GLY A 115 -11.87 6.39 -24.88
N LEU A 116 -11.56 5.12 -25.10
CA LEU A 116 -10.91 4.65 -26.32
C LEU A 116 -11.76 4.92 -27.57
N ALA A 117 -13.06 4.63 -27.50
CA ALA A 117 -13.99 4.95 -28.60
C ALA A 117 -14.05 6.45 -28.89
N SER A 118 -13.97 7.30 -27.87
CA SER A 118 -13.92 8.75 -28.01
C SER A 118 -12.60 9.22 -28.65
N ILE A 119 -11.46 8.66 -28.23
CA ILE A 119 -10.15 8.96 -28.82
C ILE A 119 -10.11 8.56 -30.30
N ALA A 120 -10.66 7.40 -30.65
CA ALA A 120 -10.75 6.94 -32.03
C ALA A 120 -11.53 7.93 -32.91
N LYS A 121 -12.64 8.50 -32.41
CA LYS A 121 -13.41 9.54 -33.12
C LYS A 121 -12.64 10.85 -33.31
N MET A 122 -11.69 11.15 -32.43
CA MET A 122 -10.86 12.36 -32.51
C MET A 122 -9.61 12.17 -33.37
N THR A 123 -9.18 10.93 -33.56
CA THR A 123 -7.96 10.60 -34.30
C THR A 123 -8.10 11.02 -35.76
N GLY A 124 -7.16 11.83 -36.25
CA GLY A 124 -7.16 12.35 -37.61
C GLY A 124 -7.97 13.63 -37.84
N LEU A 125 -8.66 14.16 -36.80
CA LEU A 125 -9.32 15.46 -36.87
C LEU A 125 -8.39 16.59 -36.40
N THR A 126 -8.52 17.76 -37.01
CA THR A 126 -7.92 18.99 -36.51
C THR A 126 -8.69 19.48 -35.28
N PHE A 127 -8.01 20.22 -34.40
CA PHE A 127 -8.60 20.67 -33.13
C PHE A 127 -9.93 21.42 -33.28
N ASN A 128 -10.07 22.26 -34.32
CA ASN A 128 -11.32 22.99 -34.63
C ASN A 128 -12.50 22.07 -34.97
N ASN A 129 -12.24 20.85 -35.45
CA ASN A 129 -13.27 19.90 -35.88
C ASN A 129 -13.64 18.90 -34.78
N ILE A 130 -12.92 18.90 -33.65
CA ILE A 130 -13.24 18.04 -32.50
C ILE A 130 -14.49 18.57 -31.81
N LYS A 131 -15.51 17.72 -31.67
CA LYS A 131 -16.74 18.03 -30.92
C LYS A 131 -16.90 17.05 -29.77
N LEU A 132 -16.86 17.57 -28.55
CA LEU A 132 -17.06 16.79 -27.33
C LEU A 132 -18.54 16.89 -26.91
N LYS A 133 -19.30 15.80 -27.00
CA LYS A 133 -20.70 15.76 -26.58
C LYS A 133 -20.82 15.16 -25.19
N ARG A 134 -21.78 15.66 -24.41
CA ARG A 134 -22.11 15.07 -23.09
C ARG A 134 -22.56 13.61 -23.20
N ALA A 135 -23.21 13.24 -24.30
CA ALA A 135 -23.64 11.86 -24.56
C ALA A 135 -22.48 10.88 -24.80
N ASP A 136 -21.30 11.37 -25.21
CA ASP A 136 -20.09 10.55 -25.37
C ASP A 136 -19.33 10.38 -24.02
N LYS A 137 -19.74 11.09 -22.97
CA LYS A 137 -19.15 10.95 -21.63
C LYS A 137 -19.81 9.80 -20.88
N VAL A 138 -19.03 9.08 -20.08
CA VAL A 138 -19.59 8.16 -19.09
C VAL A 138 -20.48 8.88 -18.08
N VAL A 139 -21.58 8.22 -17.73
CA VAL A 139 -22.50 8.59 -16.67
C VAL A 139 -21.88 8.12 -15.34
N PRO A 140 -21.46 9.05 -14.46
CA PRO A 140 -20.87 8.71 -13.18
C PRO A 140 -21.96 8.25 -12.20
N LEU A 141 -21.55 7.51 -11.17
CA LEU A 141 -22.45 7.10 -10.09
C LEU A 141 -23.12 8.30 -9.37
N LEU A 142 -22.48 9.47 -9.38
CA LEU A 142 -23.04 10.73 -8.87
C LEU A 142 -24.32 11.18 -9.60
N ALA A 143 -24.56 10.70 -10.82
CA ALA A 143 -25.81 10.97 -11.53
C ALA A 143 -27.02 10.23 -10.91
N MET A 144 -26.78 9.30 -9.98
CA MET A 144 -27.84 8.65 -9.23
C MET A 144 -28.48 9.64 -8.25
N THR A 145 -29.80 9.62 -8.23
CA THR A 145 -30.57 10.35 -7.23
C THR A 145 -30.59 9.51 -5.95
N SER A 146 -30.05 10.04 -4.87
CA SER A 146 -30.19 9.47 -3.54
C SER A 146 -31.58 9.80 -3.00
N SER A 147 -32.62 9.21 -3.58
CA SER A 147 -34.01 9.38 -3.12
C SER A 147 -34.67 8.03 -2.91
N ILE A 148 -35.42 7.88 -1.82
CA ILE A 148 -36.21 6.68 -1.51
C ILE A 148 -37.70 6.99 -1.67
N LYS A 149 -38.48 5.98 -2.11
CA LYS A 149 -39.94 6.06 -2.20
C LYS A 149 -40.54 5.74 -0.82
N VAL A 150 -41.20 6.70 -0.19
CA VAL A 150 -41.96 6.54 1.07
C VAL A 150 -43.42 6.87 0.78
N HIS A 151 -44.34 5.92 0.99
CA HIS A 151 -45.78 6.11 0.75
C HIS A 151 -46.13 6.79 -0.58
N GLU A 152 -45.40 6.44 -1.64
CA GLU A 152 -45.53 6.99 -3.00
C GLU A 152 -44.80 8.28 -3.34
N GLU A 153 -44.28 8.99 -2.34
CA GLU A 153 -43.48 10.18 -2.53
C GLU A 153 -41.98 9.85 -2.59
N LYS A 154 -41.27 10.52 -3.50
CA LYS A 154 -39.80 10.44 -3.55
C LYS A 154 -39.23 11.43 -2.54
N VAL A 155 -38.66 10.92 -1.46
CA VAL A 155 -37.97 11.72 -0.45
C VAL A 155 -36.47 11.72 -0.77
N PRO A 156 -35.84 12.89 -0.96
CA PRO A 156 -34.40 12.97 -1.10
C PRO A 156 -33.73 12.64 0.23
N ILE A 157 -32.63 11.91 0.16
CA ILE A 157 -31.82 11.46 1.27
C ILE A 157 -30.39 11.91 0.99
N ASP A 158 -29.73 12.44 2.02
CA ASP A 158 -28.29 12.60 2.00
C ASP A 158 -27.64 11.30 2.53
N PRO A 159 -27.01 10.49 1.65
CA PRO A 159 -26.39 9.24 2.06
C PRO A 159 -25.20 9.44 3.01
N VAL A 160 -24.63 10.64 3.09
CA VAL A 160 -23.52 10.95 3.99
C VAL A 160 -24.00 11.22 5.42
N LEU A 161 -25.27 11.60 5.60
CA LEU A 161 -25.85 11.86 6.94
C LEU A 161 -26.37 10.59 7.63
N LEU A 162 -26.36 9.45 6.95
CA LEU A 162 -26.94 8.20 7.45
C LEU A 162 -26.00 7.36 8.32
N PHE A 163 -24.70 7.72 8.38
CA PHE A 163 -23.68 7.01 9.15
C PHE A 163 -22.68 7.97 9.79
#